data_AF-A0A839U147-F1
#
_entry.id   AF-A0A839U147-F1
#
_cell.length_a   1.000
_cell.length_b   1.000
_cell.length_c   1.000
_cell.angle_alpha   90.00
_cell.angle_beta   90.00
_cell.angle_gamma   90.00
#
_symmetry.space_group_name_H-M   'P 1'
#
loop_
_entity.id
_entity.type
_entity.pdbx_description
1 polymer ?
#
loop_
_entity_poly.entity_id
_entity_poly.type
_entity_poly.pdbx_seq_one_letter_code
_entity_poly.pdbx_strand_id
1 'polypeptide(L)'
;MNKSKNIITILAVVVIILAVFLTYSMNLQMNSKEKSKYKQNMIDMEFKYQLGESATCFSRDFNDGNNSNYEGCVGSVAAASAVSKLSSYEATNDLIDVGLDGLYKAMINGDKKEIVIDRAEEIRNIFINLNLDPTDIETTDELNSLVASFYK
;
A
#
# COMPACT_ATOMS: atom_id res chain seq x y z
N MET A 1 -50.12 -33.84 31.15
CA MET A 1 -50.05 -32.40 30.78
C MET A 1 -48.69 -31.70 31.03
N ASN A 2 -47.72 -32.30 31.75
CA ASN A 2 -46.43 -31.64 32.05
C ASN A 2 -45.31 -31.85 31.01
N LYS A 3 -45.29 -32.96 30.26
CA LYS A 3 -44.21 -33.25 29.30
C LYS A 3 -44.11 -32.24 28.16
N SER A 4 -45.24 -31.82 27.58
CA SER A 4 -45.24 -30.85 26.47
C SER A 4 -44.79 -29.46 26.91
N LYS A 5 -45.21 -29.01 28.10
CA LYS A 5 -44.75 -27.74 28.68
C LYS A 5 -43.25 -27.73 28.92
N ASN A 6 -42.69 -28.82 29.45
CA ASN A 6 -41.25 -28.95 29.67
C ASN A 6 -40.45 -28.94 28.35
N ILE A 7 -40.95 -29.59 27.30
CA ILE A 7 -40.32 -29.57 25.97
C ILE A 7 -40.31 -28.15 25.37
N ILE A 8 -41.42 -27.43 25.48
CA ILE A 8 -41.53 -26.03 25.00
C ILE A 8 -40.55 -25.14 25.77
N THR A 9 -40.46 -25.30 27.10
CA THR A 9 -39.50 -24.54 27.92
C THR A 9 -38.05 -24.84 27.54
N ILE A 10 -37.69 -26.10 27.30
CA ILE A 10 -36.33 -26.48 26.86
C ILE A 10 -36.02 -25.85 25.50
N LEU A 11 -36.94 -25.93 24.53
CA LEU A 11 -36.77 -25.31 23.22
C LEU A 11 -36.60 -23.79 23.32
N ALA A 12 -37.40 -23.13 24.15
CA ALA A 12 -37.27 -21.69 24.37
C ALA A 12 -35.89 -21.31 24.94
N VAL A 13 -35.37 -22.08 25.90
CA VAL A 13 -34.02 -21.87 26.46
C VAL A 13 -32.95 -22.07 25.40
N VAL A 14 -33.06 -23.11 24.58
CA VAL A 14 -32.10 -23.36 23.48
C VAL A 14 -32.10 -22.21 22.47
N VAL A 15 -33.27 -21.70 22.10
CA VAL A 15 -33.40 -20.55 21.19
C VAL A 15 -32.75 -19.30 21.79
N ILE A 16 -32.95 -19.04 23.08
CA ILE A 16 -32.32 -17.91 23.77
C ILE A 16 -30.78 -18.03 23.76
N ILE A 17 -30.25 -19.22 24.06
CA ILE A 17 -28.80 -19.47 24.04
C ILE A 17 -28.23 -19.23 22.63
N LEU A 18 -28.91 -19.73 21.59
CA LEU A 18 -28.49 -19.52 20.20
C LEU A 18 -28.52 -18.04 19.80
N ALA A 19 -29.53 -17.29 20.23
CA ALA A 19 -29.63 -15.85 19.95
C ALA A 19 -28.49 -15.05 20.62
N VAL A 20 -28.15 -15.39 21.87
CA VAL A 20 -27.01 -14.77 22.58
C VAL A 20 -25.69 -15.11 21.89
N PHE A 21 -25.49 -16.37 21.50
CA PHE A 21 -24.29 -16.80 20.78
C PHE A 21 -24.13 -16.09 19.44
N LEU A 22 -25.21 -15.99 18.65
CA LEU A 22 -25.22 -15.26 17.38
C LEU A 22 -24.85 -13.79 17.58
N THR A 23 -25.49 -13.11 18.52
CA THR A 23 -25.22 -11.69 18.83
C THR A 23 -23.75 -11.48 19.22
N TYR A 24 -23.21 -12.36 20.06
CA TYR A 24 -21.80 -12.31 20.45
C TYR A 24 -20.86 -12.53 19.26
N SER A 25 -21.14 -13.53 18.43
CA SER A 25 -20.33 -13.85 17.24
C SER A 25 -20.32 -12.71 16.21
N MET A 26 -21.48 -12.05 16.01
CA MET A 26 -21.60 -10.87 15.13
C MET A 26 -20.77 -9.70 15.65
N ASN A 27 -20.84 -9.41 16.96
CA ASN A 27 -20.04 -8.35 17.58
C ASN A 27 -18.52 -8.61 17.45
N LEU A 28 -18.07 -9.85 17.64
CA LEU A 28 -16.66 -10.20 17.44
C LEU A 28 -16.20 -10.00 15.99
N GLN A 29 -17.02 -10.39 15.01
CA GLN A 29 -16.71 -10.21 13.59
C GLN A 29 -16.66 -8.72 13.21
N MET A 30 -17.61 -7.91 13.70
CA MET A 30 -17.62 -6.47 13.45
C MET A 30 -16.34 -5.81 13.98
N ASN A 31 -15.99 -6.07 15.24
CA ASN A 31 -14.76 -5.56 15.86
C ASN A 31 -13.50 -6.00 15.09
N SER A 32 -13.48 -7.23 14.56
CA SER A 32 -12.37 -7.73 13.76
C SER A 32 -12.27 -7.00 12.42
N LYS A 33 -13.40 -6.79 11.72
CA LYS A 33 -13.45 -6.05 10.45
C LYS A 33 -13.03 -4.60 10.62
N GLU A 34 -13.49 -3.92 11.67
CA GLU A 34 -13.09 -2.55 11.98
C GLU A 34 -11.58 -2.44 12.25
N LYS A 35 -11.02 -3.37 13.04
CA LYS A 35 -9.56 -3.43 13.26
C LYS A 35 -8.79 -3.68 11.96
N SER A 36 -9.30 -4.56 11.10
CA SER A 36 -8.68 -4.83 9.80
C SER A 36 -8.69 -3.60 8.91
N LYS A 37 -9.84 -2.92 8.81
CA LYS A 37 -9.97 -1.68 8.03
C LYS A 37 -9.05 -0.58 8.56
N TYR A 38 -8.97 -0.42 9.88
CA TYR A 38 -8.06 0.55 10.49
C TYR A 38 -6.60 0.26 10.13
N LYS A 39 -6.16 -1.01 10.23
CA LYS A 39 -4.79 -1.40 9.82
C LYS A 39 -4.54 -1.13 8.34
N GLN A 40 -5.48 -1.46 7.47
CA GLN A 40 -5.36 -1.19 6.04
C GLN A 40 -5.24 0.31 5.77
N ASN A 41 -6.09 1.13 6.39
CA ASN A 41 -6.01 2.58 6.27
C ASN A 41 -4.64 3.12 6.72
N MET A 42 -4.05 2.56 7.78
CA MET A 42 -2.70 2.96 8.23
C MET A 42 -1.64 2.60 7.19
N ILE A 43 -1.73 1.42 6.58
CA ILE A 43 -0.83 1.00 5.49
C ILE A 43 -1.01 1.91 4.27
N ASP A 44 -2.24 2.23 3.89
CA ASP A 44 -2.54 3.08 2.74
C ASP A 44 -2.04 4.51 2.97
N MET A 45 -2.20 5.06 4.18
CA MET A 45 -1.63 6.35 4.56
C MET A 45 -0.10 6.34 4.53
N GLU A 46 0.52 5.27 5.04
CA GLU A 46 1.97 5.11 5.01
C GLU A 46 2.48 5.03 3.56
N PHE A 47 1.79 4.27 2.69
CA PHE A 47 2.17 4.18 1.29
C PHE A 47 2.13 5.56 0.61
N LYS A 48 1.04 6.30 0.81
CA LYS A 48 0.94 7.68 0.31
C LYS A 48 2.07 8.55 0.87
N TYR A 49 2.35 8.45 2.17
CA TYR A 49 3.46 9.19 2.79
C TYR A 49 4.79 8.89 2.11
N GLN A 50 5.13 7.61 1.89
CA GLN A 50 6.37 7.22 1.23
C GLN A 50 6.45 7.68 -0.24
N LEU A 51 5.33 7.72 -0.97
CA LEU A 51 5.29 8.32 -2.30
C LEU A 51 5.62 9.82 -2.25
N GLY A 52 5.10 10.54 -1.25
CA GLY A 52 5.37 11.98 -1.05
C GLY A 52 6.82 12.26 -0.65
N GLU A 53 7.40 11.43 0.22
CA GLU A 53 8.82 11.50 0.57
C GLU A 53 9.71 11.21 -0.65
N SER A 54 9.32 10.23 -1.48
CA SER A 54 10.02 9.91 -2.72
C SER A 54 9.97 11.08 -3.71
N ALA A 55 8.80 11.68 -3.92
CA ALA A 55 8.68 12.90 -4.73
C ALA A 55 9.59 14.04 -4.21
N THR A 56 9.65 14.21 -2.89
CA THR A 56 10.49 15.23 -2.25
C THR A 56 11.97 14.92 -2.36
N CYS A 57 12.37 13.65 -2.37
CA CYS A 57 13.77 13.29 -2.54
C CYS A 57 14.27 13.58 -3.96
N PHE A 58 13.45 13.34 -4.99
CA PHE A 58 13.77 13.66 -6.38
C PHE A 58 13.79 15.17 -6.69
N SER A 59 13.35 16.04 -5.77
CA SER A 59 13.53 17.49 -5.91
C SER A 59 14.86 18.01 -5.36
N ARG A 60 15.71 17.14 -4.80
CA ARG A 60 17.02 17.50 -4.26
C ARG A 60 18.08 17.47 -5.37
N ASP A 61 19.14 18.23 -5.18
CA ASP A 61 20.30 18.17 -6.07
C ASP A 61 21.10 16.89 -5.80
N PHE A 62 21.30 16.08 -6.84
CA PHE A 62 22.11 14.85 -6.78
C PHE A 62 23.56 15.08 -7.24
N ASN A 63 23.88 16.28 -7.73
CA ASN A 63 25.20 16.65 -8.25
C ASN A 63 26.07 17.41 -7.23
N ASP A 64 25.66 17.50 -5.96
CA ASP A 64 26.31 18.31 -4.92
C ASP A 64 27.66 17.78 -4.42
N GLY A 65 28.24 16.79 -5.10
CA GLY A 65 29.52 16.16 -4.76
C GLY A 65 29.45 15.16 -3.60
N ASN A 66 28.29 15.00 -2.95
CA ASN A 66 28.04 14.00 -1.93
C ASN A 66 26.85 13.11 -2.33
N ASN A 67 27.07 11.78 -2.38
CA ASN A 67 26.01 10.85 -2.75
C ASN A 67 24.88 10.73 -1.72
N SER A 68 24.95 11.42 -0.58
CA SER A 68 23.96 11.31 0.51
C SER A 68 22.53 11.62 0.08
N ASN A 69 22.31 12.60 -0.81
CA ASN A 69 20.97 12.92 -1.29
C ASN A 69 20.40 11.80 -2.14
N TYR A 70 21.24 11.22 -3.00
CA TYR A 70 20.86 10.10 -3.86
C TYR A 70 20.59 8.83 -3.03
N GLU A 71 21.48 8.49 -2.11
CA GLU A 71 21.33 7.33 -1.21
C GLU A 71 20.10 7.46 -0.31
N GLY A 72 19.83 8.66 0.20
CA GLY A 72 18.59 8.94 0.93
C GLY A 72 17.35 8.76 0.05
N CYS A 73 17.44 9.14 -1.23
CA CYS A 73 16.33 8.97 -2.17
C CYS A 73 16.10 7.49 -2.53
N VAL A 74 17.17 6.71 -2.70
CA VAL A 74 17.11 5.24 -2.83
C VAL A 74 16.33 4.63 -1.66
N GLY A 75 16.64 5.06 -0.43
CA GLY A 75 15.97 4.58 0.77
C GLY A 75 14.46 4.89 0.79
N SER A 76 14.07 6.08 0.32
CA SER A 76 12.66 6.48 0.23
C SER A 76 11.90 5.66 -0.82
N VAL A 77 12.48 5.46 -2.01
CA VAL A 77 11.86 4.63 -3.06
C VAL A 77 11.76 3.16 -2.62
N ALA A 78 12.77 2.64 -1.93
CA ALA A 78 12.74 1.31 -1.34
C ALA A 78 11.61 1.15 -0.30
N ALA A 79 11.38 2.16 0.52
CA ALA A 79 10.28 2.17 1.49
C ALA A 79 8.92 2.19 0.79
N ALA A 80 8.73 3.02 -0.24
CA ALA A 80 7.51 3.03 -1.04
C ALA A 80 7.24 1.67 -1.68
N SER A 81 8.26 1.06 -2.30
CA SER A 81 8.19 -0.28 -2.88
C SER A 81 7.85 -1.38 -1.86
N ALA A 82 8.43 -1.32 -0.66
CA ALA A 82 8.15 -2.32 0.38
C ALA A 82 6.70 -2.27 0.90
N VAL A 83 6.09 -1.08 0.92
CA VAL A 83 4.74 -0.88 1.44
C VAL A 83 3.67 -1.08 0.35
N SER A 84 3.99 -0.81 -0.92
CA SER A 84 3.02 -0.85 -2.04
C SER A 84 2.23 -2.16 -2.09
N LYS A 85 2.93 -3.30 -1.98
CA LYS A 85 2.35 -4.64 -2.03
C LYS A 85 1.35 -4.93 -0.89
N LEU A 86 1.48 -4.22 0.23
CA LEU A 86 0.57 -4.34 1.38
C LEU A 86 -0.57 -3.34 1.31
N SER A 87 -0.48 -2.32 0.47
CA SER A 87 -1.50 -1.31 0.30
C SER A 87 -2.72 -1.87 -0.41
N SER A 88 -3.89 -1.27 -0.16
CA SER A 88 -5.12 -1.65 -0.85
C SER A 88 -5.13 -1.18 -2.31
N TYR A 89 -4.25 -0.24 -2.66
CA TYR A 89 -4.13 0.32 -3.98
C TYR A 89 -3.59 -0.67 -5.01
N GLU A 90 -2.66 -1.56 -4.62
CA GLU A 90 -2.14 -2.63 -5.49
C GLU A 90 -3.26 -3.53 -6.04
N ALA A 91 -4.30 -3.79 -5.25
CA ALA A 91 -5.43 -4.61 -5.69
C ALA A 91 -6.30 -3.93 -6.76
N THR A 92 -6.21 -2.61 -6.90
CA THR A 92 -7.01 -1.80 -7.83
C THR A 92 -6.18 -1.32 -9.02
N ASN A 93 -4.90 -1.04 -8.76
CA ASN A 93 -3.92 -0.50 -9.67
C ASN A 93 -2.70 -1.43 -9.65
N ASP A 94 -2.90 -2.57 -10.31
CA ASP A 94 -1.96 -3.68 -10.41
C ASP A 94 -0.62 -3.19 -11.00
N LEU A 95 0.51 -3.70 -10.50
CA LEU A 95 1.87 -3.41 -10.94
C LEU A 95 2.51 -2.11 -10.41
N ILE A 96 1.90 -1.43 -9.45
CA ILE A 96 2.55 -0.30 -8.78
C ILE A 96 3.76 -0.79 -7.95
N ASP A 97 3.68 -1.98 -7.33
CA ASP A 97 4.83 -2.61 -6.69
C ASP A 97 5.96 -2.95 -7.67
N VAL A 98 5.62 -3.45 -8.86
CA VAL A 98 6.57 -3.77 -9.93
C VAL A 98 7.31 -2.52 -10.40
N GLY A 99 6.59 -1.43 -10.66
CA GLY A 99 7.19 -0.17 -11.10
C GLY A 99 8.14 0.41 -10.04
N LEU A 100 7.71 0.44 -8.77
CA LEU A 100 8.52 0.95 -7.67
C LEU A 100 9.76 0.08 -7.38
N ASP A 101 9.62 -1.25 -7.38
CA ASP A 101 10.74 -2.18 -7.21
C ASP A 101 11.73 -2.09 -8.39
N GLY A 102 11.22 -1.98 -9.61
CA GLY A 102 12.03 -1.82 -10.81
C GLY A 102 12.83 -0.51 -10.81
N LEU A 103 12.22 0.58 -10.34
CA LEU A 103 12.91 1.86 -10.15
C LEU A 103 13.97 1.75 -9.04
N TYR A 104 13.63 1.18 -7.88
CA TYR A 104 14.60 0.94 -6.81
C TYR A 104 15.82 0.17 -7.31
N LYS A 105 15.60 -0.92 -8.06
CA LYS A 105 16.67 -1.71 -8.68
C LYS A 105 17.51 -0.91 -9.67
N ALA A 106 16.89 -0.02 -10.45
CA ALA A 106 17.62 0.86 -11.34
C ALA A 106 18.49 1.85 -10.55
N MET A 107 17.98 2.39 -9.44
CA MET A 107 18.73 3.35 -8.63
C MET A 107 19.95 2.74 -7.94
N ILE A 108 19.87 1.50 -7.48
CA ILE A 108 21.03 0.81 -6.87
C ILE A 108 22.00 0.24 -7.91
N ASN A 109 21.65 0.26 -9.20
CA ASN A 109 22.52 -0.17 -10.27
C ASN A 109 23.42 0.99 -10.71
N GLY A 110 24.73 0.86 -10.47
CA GLY A 110 25.72 1.88 -10.82
C GLY A 110 25.70 2.29 -12.30
N ASP A 111 25.40 1.36 -13.21
CA ASP A 111 25.35 1.64 -14.66
C ASP A 111 24.12 2.48 -15.06
N LYS A 112 23.10 2.54 -14.20
CA LYS A 112 21.82 3.23 -14.46
C LYS A 112 21.67 4.50 -13.65
N LYS A 113 22.57 4.76 -12.69
CA LYS A 113 22.53 5.92 -11.79
C LYS A 113 22.35 7.24 -12.55
N GLU A 114 23.22 7.53 -13.51
CA GLU A 114 23.18 8.80 -14.26
C GLU A 114 21.88 8.96 -15.06
N ILE A 115 21.39 7.88 -15.68
CA ILE A 115 20.11 7.87 -16.40
C ILE A 115 18.96 8.21 -15.46
N VAL A 116 18.97 7.68 -14.23
CA VAL A 116 17.94 7.98 -13.23
C VAL A 116 18.04 9.44 -12.76
N ILE A 117 19.25 9.97 -12.57
CA ILE A 117 19.48 11.37 -12.20
C ILE A 117 18.95 12.31 -13.31
N ASP A 118 19.27 12.02 -14.57
CA ASP A 118 18.81 12.79 -15.73
C ASP A 118 17.29 12.83 -15.87
N ARG A 119 16.59 11.82 -15.34
CA ARG A 119 15.12 11.68 -15.39
C ARG A 119 14.45 12.02 -14.05
N ALA A 120 15.17 12.60 -13.09
CA ALA A 120 14.66 12.88 -11.75
C ALA A 120 13.38 13.73 -11.74
N GLU A 121 13.27 14.74 -12.61
CA GLU A 121 12.08 15.58 -12.68
C GLU A 121 10.83 14.80 -13.14
N GLU A 122 10.99 13.93 -14.15
CA GLU A 122 9.90 13.08 -14.64
C GLU A 122 9.47 12.07 -13.58
N ILE A 123 10.44 11.42 -12.93
CA ILE A 123 10.18 10.49 -11.83
C ILE A 123 9.43 11.20 -10.71
N ARG A 124 9.88 12.39 -10.31
CA ARG A 124 9.22 13.22 -9.29
C ARG A 124 7.74 13.47 -9.64
N ASN A 125 7.45 13.82 -10.88
CA ASN A 125 6.07 14.13 -11.30
C ASN A 125 5.17 12.89 -11.21
N ILE A 126 5.68 11.70 -11.59
CA ILE A 126 4.97 10.44 -11.41
C ILE A 126 4.68 10.20 -9.91
N PHE A 127 5.67 10.35 -9.03
CA PHE A 127 5.44 10.19 -7.58
C PHE A 127 4.43 11.20 -7.01
N ILE A 128 4.40 12.44 -7.50
CA ILE A 128 3.39 13.43 -7.11
C ILE A 128 2.00 12.95 -7.53
N ASN A 129 1.83 12.49 -8.77
CA ASN A 129 0.56 12.02 -9.28
C ASN A 129 0.07 10.79 -8.51
N LEU A 130 0.93 9.79 -8.28
CA LEU A 130 0.61 8.62 -7.46
C LEU A 130 0.33 9.00 -5.99
N ASN A 131 0.98 10.02 -5.44
CA ASN A 131 0.68 10.49 -4.09
C ASN A 131 -0.71 11.15 -4.02
N LEU A 132 -1.13 11.87 -5.05
CA LEU A 132 -2.47 12.45 -5.12
C LEU A 132 -3.52 11.34 -5.26
N ASP A 133 -3.33 10.47 -6.25
CA ASP A 133 -4.19 9.34 -6.56
C ASP A 133 -3.39 8.06 -6.84
N PRO A 134 -3.19 7.19 -5.82
CA PRO A 134 -2.49 5.92 -6.01
C PRO A 134 -3.28 4.88 -6.82
N THR A 135 -4.53 5.16 -7.20
CA THR A 135 -5.34 4.28 -8.05
C THR A 135 -5.23 4.62 -9.54
N ASP A 136 -4.44 5.62 -9.89
CA ASP A 136 -4.23 6.04 -11.28
C ASP A 136 -3.33 5.05 -12.04
N ILE A 137 -3.98 4.25 -12.88
CA ILE A 137 -3.35 3.24 -13.74
C ILE A 137 -2.47 3.90 -14.81
N GLU A 138 -2.88 5.06 -15.35
CA GLU A 138 -2.10 5.73 -16.39
C GLU A 138 -0.74 6.19 -15.85
N THR A 139 -0.73 6.81 -14.67
CA THR A 139 0.52 7.19 -13.99
C THR A 139 1.38 5.96 -13.64
N THR A 140 0.75 4.81 -13.35
CA THR A 140 1.47 3.55 -13.06
C THR A 140 2.09 2.95 -14.31
N ASP A 141 1.40 3.01 -15.44
CA ASP A 141 1.93 2.61 -16.74
C ASP A 141 3.08 3.52 -17.19
N GLU A 142 3.00 4.83 -16.89
CA GLU A 142 4.10 5.78 -17.11
C GLU A 142 5.34 5.39 -16.30
N LEU A 143 5.19 5.08 -15.00
CA LEU A 143 6.29 4.59 -14.17
C LEU A 143 6.93 3.33 -14.75
N ASN A 144 6.11 2.34 -15.08
CA ASN A 144 6.59 1.07 -15.61
C ASN A 144 7.30 1.25 -16.97
N SER A 145 6.76 2.11 -17.84
CA SER A 145 7.35 2.43 -19.14
C SER A 145 8.69 3.16 -19.01
N LEU A 146 8.77 4.11 -18.08
CA LEU A 146 9.99 4.84 -17.76
C LEU A 146 11.06 3.89 -17.24
N VAL A 147 10.72 3.05 -16.26
CA VAL A 147 11.64 2.06 -15.69
C VAL A 147 12.12 1.08 -16.77
N ALA A 148 11.22 0.56 -17.61
CA ALA A 148 11.59 -0.33 -18.71
C ALA A 148 12.57 0.34 -19.69
N SER A 149 12.49 1.67 -19.87
CA SER A 149 13.41 2.41 -20.73
C SER A 149 14.84 2.43 -20.22
N PHE A 150 15.07 2.30 -18.90
CA PHE A 150 16.42 2.26 -18.32
C PHE A 150 17.18 0.99 -18.67
N TYR A 151 16.48 -0.08 -19.06
CA TYR A 151 17.08 -1.39 -19.36
C TYR A 151 17.21 -1.69 -20.86
N LYS A 152 16.89 -0.72 -21.72
CA LYS A 152 17.17 -0.78 -23.16
C LYS A 152 18.61 -0.35 -23.43
#